data_AF-A0A1F7YCU8-F1
#
_entry.id   AF-A0A1F7YCU8-F1
#
_cell.length_a   1.000
_cell.length_b   1.000
_cell.length_c   1.000
_cell.angle_alpha   90.00
_cell.angle_beta   90.00
_cell.angle_gamma   90.00
#
_symmetry.space_group_name_H-M   'P 1'
#
loop_
_entity.id
_entity.type
_entity.pdbx_description
1 polymer ?
#
loop_
_entity_poly.entity_id
_entity_poly.type
_entity_poly.pdbx_seq_one_letter_code
_entity_poly.pdbx_strand_id
1 'polypeptide(L)'
;MLRTYLYIPEQLNQKIYLTAKTQNKSKAEVIRLALEKGINAVGKQGTASASTLIKLAGLGKQFRLRGPNDSSMRMDDLLWGRDWNKDE
;
A
#
# COMPACT_ATOMS: atom_id res chain seq x y z
N MET A 1 -25.06 -19.69 1.57
CA MET A 1 -24.32 -19.04 2.68
C MET A 1 -23.45 -20.10 3.34
N LEU A 2 -22.13 -19.96 3.29
CA LEU A 2 -21.21 -20.87 3.96
C LEU A 2 -21.04 -20.43 5.42
N ARG A 3 -21.03 -21.39 6.36
CA ARG A 3 -20.80 -21.12 7.78
C ARG A 3 -19.32 -21.40 8.08
N THR A 4 -18.61 -20.38 8.55
CA THR A 4 -17.21 -20.49 8.94
C THR A 4 -17.09 -20.13 10.41
N TYR A 5 -16.45 -21.01 11.19
CA TYR A 5 -16.13 -20.76 12.59
C TYR A 5 -14.67 -20.35 12.69
N LEU A 6 -14.41 -19.21 13.34
CA LEU A 6 -13.07 -18.67 13.54
C LEU A 6 -12.90 -18.36 15.03
N TYR A 7 -11.79 -18.81 15.59
CA TYR A 7 -11.41 -18.41 16.94
C TYR A 7 -10.93 -16.95 16.94
N ILE A 8 -11.52 -16.12 17.80
CA ILE A 8 -11.17 -14.71 17.95
C ILE A 8 -10.57 -14.53 19.35
N PRO A 9 -9.29 -14.12 19.46
CA PRO A 9 -8.69 -13.80 20.75
C PRO A 9 -9.45 -12.69 21.47
N GLU A 10 -9.45 -12.72 22.80
CA GLU A 10 -10.23 -11.79 23.63
C GLU A 10 -9.93 -10.31 23.31
N GLN A 11 -8.65 -9.98 23.14
CA GLN A 11 -8.18 -8.65 22.77
C GLN A 11 -8.78 -8.16 21.44
N LEU A 12 -8.92 -9.06 20.46
CA LEU A 12 -9.50 -8.73 19.16
C LEU A 12 -11.02 -8.57 19.26
N ASN A 13 -11.69 -9.41 20.05
CA ASN A 13 -13.12 -9.30 20.31
C ASN A 13 -13.47 -7.96 20.99
N GLN A 14 -12.65 -7.50 21.94
CA GLN A 14 -12.80 -6.18 22.57
C GLN A 14 -12.70 -5.05 21.53
N LYS A 15 -11.72 -5.09 20.63
CA LYS A 15 -11.57 -4.11 19.54
C LYS A 15 -12.79 -4.10 18.60
N ILE A 16 -13.29 -5.27 18.24
CA ILE A 16 -14.50 -5.41 17.39
C ILE A 16 -15.71 -4.80 18.12
N TYR A 17 -15.87 -5.07 19.41
CA TYR A 17 -16.97 -4.53 20.20
C TYR A 17 -16.95 -3.00 20.28
N LEU A 18 -15.79 -2.42 20.58
CA LEU A 18 -15.63 -0.96 20.64
C LEU A 18 -15.93 -0.32 19.28
N THR A 19 -15.38 -0.90 18.21
CA THR A 19 -15.59 -0.38 16.85
C THR A 19 -17.05 -0.47 16.42
N ALA A 20 -17.73 -1.58 16.75
CA ALA A 20 -19.17 -1.75 16.50
C ALA A 20 -20.01 -0.70 17.23
N LYS A 21 -19.67 -0.38 18.48
CA LYS A 21 -20.31 0.69 19.24
C LYS A 21 -20.07 2.06 18.62
N THR A 22 -18.83 2.40 18.30
CA THR A 22 -18.47 3.70 17.73
C THR A 22 -19.14 3.94 16.37
N GLN A 23 -19.25 2.91 15.54
CA GLN A 23 -19.85 3.03 14.21
C GLN A 23 -21.36 2.76 14.18
N ASN A 24 -21.97 2.45 15.33
CA ASN A 24 -23.37 2.05 15.45
C ASN A 24 -23.76 0.92 14.48
N LYS A 25 -22.90 -0.10 14.38
CA LYS A 25 -23.06 -1.25 13.46
C LYS A 25 -23.05 -2.56 14.23
N SER A 26 -23.59 -3.61 13.61
CA SER A 26 -23.50 -4.95 14.19
C SER A 26 -22.05 -5.47 14.16
N LYS A 27 -21.68 -6.31 15.14
CA LYS A 27 -20.36 -6.97 15.16
C LYS A 27 -20.07 -7.73 13.87
N ALA A 28 -21.08 -8.43 13.34
CA ALA A 28 -20.95 -9.22 12.12
C ALA A 28 -20.65 -8.34 10.90
N GLU A 29 -21.29 -7.17 10.80
CA GLU A 29 -21.03 -6.22 9.71
C GLU A 29 -19.61 -5.64 9.81
N VAL A 30 -19.17 -5.28 11.01
CA VAL A 30 -17.80 -4.82 11.26
C VAL A 30 -16.77 -5.88 10.87
N ILE A 31 -16.99 -7.13 11.27
CA ILE A 31 -16.12 -8.26 10.90
C ILE A 31 -16.08 -8.44 9.38
N ARG A 32 -17.25 -8.41 8.71
CA ARG A 32 -17.33 -8.55 7.25
C ARG A 32 -16.54 -7.45 6.52
N LEU A 33 -16.73 -6.20 6.94
CA LEU A 33 -16.05 -5.05 6.34
C LEU A 33 -14.54 -5.06 6.62
N ALA A 34 -14.15 -5.48 7.82
CA ALA A 34 -12.74 -5.64 8.18
C ALA A 34 -12.07 -6.74 7.35
N LEU A 35 -12.75 -7.88 7.11
CA LEU A 35 -12.24 -8.95 6.25
C LEU A 35 -12.14 -8.51 4.80
N GLU A 36 -13.16 -7.83 4.25
CA GLU A 36 -13.16 -7.34 2.87
C GLU A 36 -12.02 -6.34 2.62
N LYS A 37 -11.83 -5.37 3.52
CA LYS A 37 -10.72 -4.42 3.45
C LYS A 37 -9.38 -5.09 3.74
N GLY A 38 -9.34 -6.01 4.70
CA GLY A 38 -8.15 -6.74 5.11
C GLY A 38 -7.59 -7.62 4.00
N ILE A 39 -8.44 -8.35 3.26
CA ILE A 39 -8.01 -9.16 2.12
C ILE A 39 -7.38 -8.29 1.03
N ASN A 40 -7.98 -7.12 0.74
CA ASN A 40 -7.41 -6.16 -0.22
C ASN A 40 -6.09 -5.56 0.24
N ALA A 41 -5.88 -5.42 1.55
CA ALA A 41 -4.61 -4.94 2.12
C ALA A 41 -3.53 -6.03 2.11
N VAL A 42 -3.87 -7.24 2.56
CA VAL A 42 -2.97 -8.41 2.60
C VAL A 42 -2.56 -8.83 1.20
N GLY A 43 -3.49 -8.84 0.23
CA GLY A 43 -3.20 -9.18 -1.16
C GLY A 43 -2.24 -8.20 -1.87
N LYS A 44 -2.11 -6.97 -1.36
CA LYS A 44 -1.18 -5.96 -1.89
C LYS A 44 0.22 -6.01 -1.26
N GLN A 45 0.39 -6.77 -0.19
CA GLN A 45 1.64 -6.80 0.58
C GLN A 45 2.72 -7.71 -0.04
N GLY A 46 2.36 -8.51 -1.06
CA GLY A 46 3.24 -9.52 -1.67
C GLY A 46 3.99 -9.09 -2.94
N THR A 47 3.76 -7.91 -3.49
CA THR A 47 4.50 -7.39 -4.64
C THR A 47 4.20 -5.92 -4.74
N ALA A 48 5.21 -5.05 -4.82
CA ALA A 48 5.03 -3.78 -5.51
C ALA A 48 4.45 -4.14 -6.88
N SER A 49 3.14 -4.00 -7.02
CA SER A 49 2.37 -4.75 -8.01
C SER A 49 2.99 -4.48 -9.38
N ALA A 50 3.25 -5.52 -10.18
CA ALA A 50 3.81 -5.36 -11.52
C ALA A 50 3.06 -4.28 -12.33
N SER A 51 1.76 -4.10 -12.06
CA SER A 51 0.93 -3.01 -12.57
C SER A 51 1.42 -1.60 -12.21
N THR A 52 1.97 -1.37 -11.02
CA THR A 52 2.57 -0.11 -10.59
C THR A 52 3.89 0.16 -11.33
N LEU A 53 4.73 -0.86 -11.49
CA LEU A 53 5.97 -0.76 -12.29
C LEU A 53 5.65 -0.48 -13.77
N ILE A 54 4.63 -1.14 -14.32
CA ILE A 54 4.15 -0.89 -15.69
C ILE A 54 3.61 0.53 -15.84
N LYS A 55 2.85 1.03 -14.86
CA LYS A 55 2.39 2.44 -14.86
C LYS A 55 3.56 3.42 -14.79
N LEU A 56 4.57 3.14 -13.98
CA LEU A 56 5.76 3.97 -13.83
C LEU A 56 6.60 3.98 -15.12
N ALA A 57 6.74 2.84 -15.78
CA ALA A 57 7.34 2.74 -17.11
C ALA A 57 6.55 3.50 -18.18
N GLY A 58 5.22 3.47 -18.11
CA GLY A 58 4.33 4.25 -18.97
C GLY A 58 4.56 5.76 -18.83
N LEU A 59 4.64 6.25 -17.59
CA LEU A 59 4.99 7.65 -17.30
C LEU A 59 6.40 7.99 -17.82
N GLY A 60 7.38 7.12 -17.58
CA GLY A 60 8.74 7.30 -18.09
C GLY A 60 8.79 7.42 -19.62
N LYS A 61 7.99 6.63 -20.34
CA LYS A 61 7.88 6.71 -21.80
C LYS A 61 7.20 8.01 -22.24
N GLN A 62 6.12 8.43 -21.58
CA GLN A 62 5.37 9.65 -21.93
C GLN A 62 6.22 10.91 -21.77
N PHE A 63 6.94 11.02 -20.65
CA PHE A 63 7.79 12.18 -20.35
C PHE A 63 9.23 12.05 -20.88
N ARG A 64 9.52 10.99 -21.65
CA ARG A 64 10.85 10.66 -22.17
C ARG A 64 11.94 10.71 -21.08
N LEU A 65 11.60 10.27 -19.87
CA LEU A 65 12.54 10.22 -18.75
C LEU A 65 13.64 9.21 -19.10
N ARG A 66 14.84 9.73 -19.36
CA ARG A 66 16.06 8.94 -19.52
C ARG A 66 16.97 9.26 -18.35
N GLY A 67 17.16 8.27 -17.50
CA GLY A 67 18.20 8.35 -16.48
C GLY A 67 19.60 8.30 -17.11
N PRO A 68 20.62 8.83 -16.44
CA PRO A 68 22.01 8.63 -16.84
C PRO A 68 22.34 7.12 -16.89
N ASN A 69 23.03 6.68 -17.95
CA ASN A 69 23.41 5.27 -18.11
C ASN A 69 24.40 4.79 -17.02
N ASP A 70 25.10 5.73 -16.39
CA ASP A 70 26.07 5.56 -15.32
C ASP A 70 25.48 5.86 -13.92
N SER A 71 24.15 5.92 -13.82
CA SER A 71 23.42 6.30 -12.60
C SER A 71 23.77 5.45 -11.38
N SER A 72 24.10 4.17 -11.55
CA SER A 72 24.54 3.30 -10.46
C SER A 72 25.94 3.63 -9.93
N MET A 73 26.84 4.10 -10.79
CA MET A 73 28.23 4.40 -10.43
C MET A 73 28.37 5.81 -9.84
N ARG A 74 27.45 6.72 -10.18
CA ARG A 74 27.49 8.14 -9.79
C ARG A 74 26.30 8.53 -8.92
N MET A 75 25.77 7.60 -8.14
CA MET A 75 24.60 7.86 -7.28
C MET A 75 24.87 9.06 -6.36
N ASP A 76 26.05 9.11 -5.73
CA ASP A 76 26.39 10.20 -4.81
C ASP A 76 26.49 11.55 -5.53
N ASP A 77 27.18 11.62 -6.66
CA ASP A 77 27.29 12.85 -7.46
C ASP A 77 25.94 13.33 -7.99
N LEU A 78 25.08 12.41 -8.43
CA LEU A 78 23.78 12.75 -9.01
C LEU A 78 22.76 13.17 -7.95
N LEU A 79 22.81 12.58 -6.75
CA LEU A 79 21.88 12.88 -5.67
C LEU A 79 22.34 14.07 -4.82
N TRP A 80 23.65 14.24 -4.63
CA TRP A 80 24.22 15.20 -3.67
C TRP A 80 25.19 16.20 -4.28
N GLY A 81 25.70 15.95 -5.50
CA GLY A 81 26.72 16.78 -6.14
C GLY A 81 26.19 18.04 -6.84
N ARG A 82 24.87 18.19 -6.99
CA ARG A 82 24.26 19.38 -7.62
C ARG A 82 23.11 19.90 -6.74
N ASP A 83 23.04 21.20 -6.50
CA ASP A 83 21.87 21.84 -5.89
C ASP A 83 20.74 21.89 -6.94
N TRP A 84 19.84 20.91 -6.93
CA TRP A 84 18.69 20.83 -7.86
C TRP A 84 17.63 21.93 -7.64
N ASN A 85 17.87 22.84 -6.69
CA ASN A 85 16.95 23.88 -6.22
C ASN A 85 17.37 25.30 -6.62
N LYS A 86 18.38 25.44 -7.49
CA LYS A 86 18.79 26.73 -8.05
C LYS A 86 18.39 26.75 -9.53
N ASP A 87 17.36 27.53 -9.84
CA ASP A 87 17.01 27.90 -11.20
C ASP A 87 18.15 28.79 -11.77
N GLU A 88 18.98 28.23 -12.65
CA GLU A 88 19.78 28.96 -13.65
C GLU A 88 19.25 28.68 -15.05
#